data_AF-A0A1U7GCN1-F1
#
_entry.id   AF-A0A1U7GCN1-F1
#
_cell.length_a   1.000
_cell.length_b   1.000
_cell.length_c   1.000
_cell.angle_alpha   90.00
_cell.angle_beta   90.00
_cell.angle_gamma   90.00
#
_symmetry.space_group_name_H-M   'P 1'
#
loop_
_entity.id
_entity.type
_entity.pdbx_description
1 polymer ?
#
loop_
_entity_poly.entity_id
_entity_poly.type
_entity_poly.pdbx_seq_one_letter_code
_entity_poly.pdbx_strand_id
1 'polypeptide(L)'
;MTGPNRTNASTFDLEGWYRRPAADPKAITALIASGPIEWPKEYLDLLEISNGGEGPLAVDPGWFSLWTAEEVLQLNLDYQVERGAPGFVGFGSDGGPELLAFNARRGPPYRVVMIPFGDIAIEEARPVAKDFASFLKAAGRAKG
;
A
#
# COMPACT_ATOMS: atom_id res chain seq x y z
N MET A 1 -3.79 40.41 9.32
CA MET A 1 -4.45 39.27 8.66
C MET A 1 -3.37 38.27 8.27
N THR A 2 -3.05 37.35 9.17
CA THR A 2 -2.09 36.27 8.93
C THR A 2 -2.85 35.14 8.24
N GLY A 3 -2.44 34.79 7.02
CA GLY A 3 -3.02 33.68 6.26
C GLY A 3 -2.84 32.34 6.98
N PRO A 4 -3.66 31.33 6.64
CA PRO A 4 -3.65 30.07 7.36
C PRO A 4 -2.28 29.40 7.27
N ASN A 5 -1.79 29.05 8.46
CA ASN A 5 -0.60 28.29 8.77
C ASN A 5 -0.60 26.98 7.95
N ARG A 6 0.37 26.80 7.05
CA ARG A 6 0.55 25.55 6.28
C ARG A 6 0.84 24.43 7.28
N THR A 7 -0.20 23.68 7.63
CA THR A 7 -0.12 22.58 8.58
C THR A 7 0.37 21.34 7.84
N ASN A 8 1.53 20.82 8.26
CA ASN A 8 2.01 19.44 8.14
C ASN A 8 2.10 18.80 6.74
N ALA A 9 3.05 19.25 5.90
CA ALA A 9 3.47 18.52 4.71
C ALA A 9 4.63 17.51 4.97
N SER A 10 4.90 17.13 6.22
CA SER A 10 6.20 16.57 6.62
C SER A 10 6.17 15.16 7.23
N THR A 11 5.17 14.32 6.94
CA THR A 11 5.14 12.94 7.48
C THR A 11 5.69 11.88 6.52
N PHE A 12 5.74 12.17 5.21
CA PHE A 12 6.28 11.24 4.20
C PHE A 12 7.23 11.97 3.26
N ASP A 13 8.53 11.85 3.52
CA ASP A 13 9.59 12.27 2.60
C ASP A 13 10.06 11.04 1.81
N LEU A 14 9.27 10.67 0.79
CA LEU A 14 9.56 9.56 -0.11
C LEU A 14 10.35 10.11 -1.30
N GLU A 15 11.68 10.04 -1.23
CA GLU A 15 12.56 10.54 -2.28
C GLU A 15 12.36 9.78 -3.61
N GLY A 16 12.20 10.49 -4.73
CA GLY A 16 11.89 9.84 -6.01
C GLY A 16 10.48 9.23 -6.11
N TRP A 17 9.56 9.57 -5.19
CA TRP A 17 8.15 9.20 -5.30
C TRP A 17 7.40 10.08 -6.30
N TYR A 18 6.88 9.46 -7.35
CA TYR A 18 5.96 10.05 -8.32
C TYR A 18 4.55 10.14 -7.72
N ARG A 19 4.39 11.19 -6.90
CA ARG A 19 3.14 11.49 -6.20
C ARG A 19 1.96 11.76 -7.17
N ARG A 20 0.79 11.25 -6.81
CA ARG A 20 -0.51 11.61 -7.39
C ARG A 20 -1.26 12.57 -6.46
N PRO A 21 -2.31 13.28 -6.93
CA PRO A 21 -3.17 14.05 -6.05
C PRO A 21 -3.70 13.21 -4.88
N ALA A 22 -4.00 13.86 -3.76
CA ALA A 22 -4.64 13.23 -2.61
C ALA A 22 -5.95 12.53 -2.98
N ALA A 23 -6.30 11.47 -2.25
CA ALA A 23 -7.58 10.79 -2.44
C ALA A 23 -8.73 11.68 -2.01
N ASP A 24 -9.90 11.50 -2.64
CA ASP A 24 -11.13 12.08 -2.10
C ASP A 24 -11.38 11.46 -0.71
N PRO A 25 -11.60 12.26 0.36
CA PRO A 25 -11.93 11.72 1.68
C PRO A 25 -13.09 10.71 1.67
N LYS A 26 -14.02 10.82 0.71
CA LYS A 26 -15.10 9.85 0.51
C LYS A 26 -14.60 8.48 0.04
N ALA A 27 -13.58 8.45 -0.82
CA ALA A 27 -12.97 7.20 -1.28
C ALA A 27 -12.29 6.47 -0.12
N ILE A 28 -11.54 7.20 0.71
CA ILE A 28 -10.93 6.66 1.94
C ILE A 28 -12.01 6.15 2.90
N THR A 29 -13.08 6.93 3.10
CA THR A 29 -14.22 6.51 3.96
C THR A 29 -14.88 5.22 3.44
N ALA A 30 -15.08 5.12 2.13
CA ALA A 30 -15.66 3.93 1.50
C ALA A 30 -14.74 2.70 1.63
N LEU A 31 -13.42 2.90 1.47
CA LEU A 31 -12.41 1.85 1.65
C LEU A 31 -12.39 1.33 3.09
N ILE A 32 -12.48 2.22 4.09
CA ILE A 32 -12.57 1.84 5.50
C ILE A 32 -13.86 1.06 5.77
N ALA A 33 -15.00 1.54 5.24
CA ALA A 33 -16.30 0.93 5.50
C ALA A 33 -16.49 -0.44 4.82
N SER A 34 -15.83 -0.67 3.69
CA SER A 34 -16.05 -1.85 2.84
C SER A 34 -14.85 -2.81 2.79
N GLY A 35 -13.73 -2.43 3.41
CA GLY A 35 -12.52 -3.24 3.43
C GLY A 35 -12.64 -4.47 4.33
N PRO A 36 -11.93 -5.57 4.01
CA PRO A 36 -11.99 -6.80 4.79
C PRO A 36 -11.11 -6.76 6.05
N ILE A 37 -10.38 -5.65 6.29
CA ILE A 37 -9.42 -5.49 7.39
C ILE A 37 -9.54 -4.11 8.03
N GLU A 38 -9.09 -4.00 9.27
CA GLU A 38 -8.77 -2.71 9.88
C GLU A 38 -7.48 -2.18 9.21
N TRP A 39 -7.60 -1.16 8.36
CA TRP A 39 -6.47 -0.65 7.58
C TRP A 39 -5.38 -0.02 8.46
N PRO A 40 -4.08 -0.25 8.18
CA PRO A 40 -3.01 0.46 8.88
C PRO A 40 -3.17 1.97 8.73
N LYS A 41 -3.03 2.72 9.83
CA LYS A 41 -3.17 4.17 9.82
C LYS A 41 -2.21 4.80 8.80
N GLU A 42 -0.97 4.34 8.74
CA GLU A 42 0.05 4.87 7.83
C GLU A 42 -0.29 4.64 6.35
N TYR A 43 -1.10 3.63 6.04
CA TYR A 43 -1.62 3.39 4.68
C TYR A 43 -2.69 4.42 4.30
N LEU A 44 -3.61 4.70 5.21
CA LEU A 44 -4.63 5.73 5.00
C LEU A 44 -4.00 7.12 4.92
N ASP A 45 -3.05 7.43 5.82
CA ASP A 45 -2.29 8.69 5.79
C ASP A 45 -1.55 8.88 4.45
N LEU A 46 -1.03 7.79 3.86
CA LEU A 46 -0.42 7.84 2.53
C LEU A 46 -1.44 8.17 1.44
N LEU A 47 -2.63 7.58 1.46
CA LEU A 47 -3.70 7.88 0.50
C LEU A 47 -4.21 9.34 0.63
N GLU A 48 -4.23 9.90 1.84
CA GLU A 48 -4.57 11.31 2.08
C GLU A 48 -3.58 12.28 1.43
N ILE A 49 -2.34 11.84 1.18
CA ILE A 49 -1.37 12.66 0.47
C ILE A 49 -1.21 12.23 -1.00
N SER A 50 -1.38 10.96 -1.34
CA SER A 50 -1.14 10.42 -2.69
C SER A 50 -2.10 9.28 -2.97
N ASN A 51 -3.14 9.53 -3.78
CA ASN A 51 -4.04 8.49 -4.25
C ASN A 51 -3.40 7.71 -5.38
N GLY A 52 -2.73 6.61 -5.03
CA GLY A 52 -1.80 5.95 -5.92
C GLY A 52 -0.47 6.70 -6.02
N GLY A 53 0.31 6.41 -7.06
CA GLY A 53 1.67 6.91 -7.22
C GLY A 53 2.68 5.78 -7.10
N GLU A 54 3.93 6.07 -7.40
CA GLU A 54 4.95 5.03 -7.45
C GLU A 54 6.35 5.56 -7.20
N GLY A 55 7.29 4.68 -6.87
CA GLY A 55 8.68 5.05 -6.71
C GLY A 55 9.56 3.90 -6.25
N PRO A 56 10.86 4.18 -6.06
CA PRO A 56 11.83 3.17 -5.68
C PRO A 56 11.58 2.64 -4.26
N LEU A 57 11.92 1.37 -4.05
CA LEU A 57 11.83 0.69 -2.76
C LEU A 57 13.20 0.08 -2.42
N ALA A 58 13.79 0.44 -1.28
CA ALA A 58 15.13 -0.01 -0.89
C ALA A 58 15.19 -1.48 -0.41
N VAL A 59 14.08 -2.19 -0.44
CA VAL A 59 13.94 -3.63 -0.20
C VAL A 59 13.31 -4.29 -1.43
N ASP A 60 13.30 -5.63 -1.52
CA ASP A 60 12.50 -6.29 -2.55
C ASP A 60 11.03 -5.84 -2.47
N PRO A 61 10.31 -5.68 -3.60
CA PRO A 61 10.74 -5.96 -4.98
C PRO A 61 11.54 -4.84 -5.67
N GLY A 62 11.92 -3.75 -4.98
CA GLY A 62 12.73 -2.67 -5.56
C GLY A 62 11.94 -1.49 -6.11
N TRP A 63 10.64 -1.69 -6.32
CA TRP A 63 9.69 -0.67 -6.74
C TRP A 63 8.39 -0.82 -5.96
N PHE A 64 7.69 0.28 -5.74
CA PHE A 64 6.37 0.29 -5.15
C PHE A 64 5.47 1.16 -6.00
N SER A 65 4.42 0.56 -6.55
CA SER A 65 3.29 1.21 -7.21
C SER A 65 2.05 1.05 -6.35
N LEU A 66 1.57 2.14 -5.75
CA LEU A 66 0.40 2.19 -4.89
C LEU A 66 -0.87 2.19 -5.75
N TRP A 67 -1.85 1.35 -5.39
CA TRP A 67 -3.20 1.43 -5.96
C TRP A 67 -3.98 2.58 -5.35
N THR A 68 -4.92 3.14 -6.11
CA THR A 68 -5.82 4.16 -5.58
C THR A 68 -6.81 3.56 -4.57
N ALA A 69 -7.35 4.39 -3.68
CA ALA A 69 -8.35 3.97 -2.70
C ALA A 69 -9.58 3.30 -3.34
N GLU A 70 -9.96 3.77 -4.52
CA GLU A 70 -11.08 3.26 -5.31
C GLU A 70 -10.79 1.89 -5.94
N GLU A 71 -9.54 1.64 -6.35
CA GLU A 71 -9.15 0.42 -7.05
C GLU A 71 -8.96 -0.77 -6.10
N VAL A 72 -8.53 -0.54 -4.85
CA VAL A 72 -8.06 -1.59 -3.94
C VAL A 72 -9.04 -2.76 -3.82
N LEU A 73 -10.32 -2.49 -3.59
CA LEU A 73 -11.31 -3.55 -3.43
C LEU A 73 -11.58 -4.29 -4.74
N GLN A 74 -11.71 -3.55 -5.85
CA GLN A 74 -11.97 -4.14 -7.16
C GLN A 74 -10.79 -4.99 -7.63
N LEU A 75 -9.55 -4.51 -7.47
CA LEU A 75 -8.36 -5.26 -7.86
C LEU A 75 -8.16 -6.52 -7.02
N ASN A 76 -8.47 -6.49 -5.72
CA ASN A 76 -8.45 -7.72 -4.91
C ASN A 76 -9.46 -8.77 -5.41
N LEU A 77 -10.63 -8.34 -5.89
CA LEU A 77 -11.63 -9.22 -6.49
C LEU A 77 -11.17 -9.75 -7.86
N ASP A 78 -10.68 -8.86 -8.73
CA ASP A 78 -10.26 -9.19 -10.09
C ASP A 78 -9.08 -10.17 -10.09
N TYR A 79 -8.09 -9.94 -9.23
CA TYR A 79 -6.96 -10.86 -9.04
C TYR A 79 -7.29 -12.07 -8.16
N GLN A 80 -8.53 -12.18 -7.67
CA GLN A 80 -8.98 -13.29 -6.81
C GLN A 80 -8.06 -13.51 -5.59
N VAL A 81 -7.58 -12.42 -4.97
CA VAL A 81 -6.58 -12.48 -3.89
C VAL A 81 -7.07 -13.33 -2.73
N GLU A 82 -8.32 -13.13 -2.29
CA GLU A 82 -8.89 -13.91 -1.18
C GLU A 82 -9.08 -15.39 -1.53
N ARG A 83 -9.26 -15.74 -2.82
CA ARG A 83 -9.38 -17.14 -3.25
C ARG A 83 -8.02 -17.85 -3.23
N GLY A 84 -6.98 -17.18 -3.74
CA GLY A 84 -5.63 -17.73 -3.86
C GLY A 84 -4.84 -17.66 -2.55
N ALA A 85 -4.91 -16.53 -1.87
CA ALA A 85 -4.26 -16.26 -0.60
C ALA A 85 -5.27 -15.76 0.46
N PRO A 86 -6.13 -16.62 1.02
CA PRO A 86 -7.11 -16.23 2.04
C PRO A 86 -6.49 -15.47 3.22
N GLY A 87 -7.10 -14.34 3.59
CA GLY A 87 -6.63 -13.45 4.65
C GLY A 87 -5.45 -12.55 4.24
N PHE A 88 -5.21 -12.38 2.94
CA PHE A 88 -4.31 -11.36 2.40
C PHE A 88 -5.10 -10.29 1.66
N VAL A 89 -4.58 -9.05 1.66
CA VAL A 89 -5.21 -7.92 0.98
C VAL A 89 -4.16 -7.14 0.21
N GLY A 90 -4.26 -7.13 -1.11
CA GLY A 90 -3.41 -6.35 -2.01
C GLY A 90 -3.61 -4.86 -1.83
N PHE A 91 -2.54 -4.08 -1.92
CA PHE A 91 -2.59 -2.61 -1.87
C PHE A 91 -1.78 -1.93 -2.99
N GLY A 92 -1.05 -2.71 -3.79
CA GLY A 92 -0.15 -2.20 -4.81
C GLY A 92 0.60 -3.30 -5.51
N SER A 93 1.61 -2.92 -6.30
CA SER A 93 2.50 -3.83 -7.00
C SER A 93 3.93 -3.30 -7.05
N ASP A 94 4.83 -4.06 -7.66
CA ASP A 94 6.15 -3.57 -8.08
C ASP A 94 6.14 -2.82 -9.42
N GLY A 95 4.96 -2.47 -9.96
CA GLY A 95 4.81 -1.93 -11.32
C GLY A 95 4.91 -3.01 -12.41
N GLY A 96 4.97 -4.29 -12.03
CA GLY A 96 5.07 -5.43 -12.92
C GLY A 96 4.37 -6.67 -12.33
N PRO A 97 5.07 -7.82 -12.19
CA PRO A 97 4.43 -9.10 -11.90
C PRO A 97 4.20 -9.37 -10.41
N GLU A 98 4.64 -8.52 -9.49
CA GLU A 98 4.52 -8.78 -8.05
C GLU A 98 3.40 -7.94 -7.42
N LEU A 99 2.46 -8.63 -6.77
CA LEU A 99 1.46 -8.04 -5.87
C LEU A 99 2.13 -7.70 -4.54
N LEU A 100 1.93 -6.48 -4.04
CA LEU A 100 2.23 -6.12 -2.65
C LEU A 100 0.96 -6.21 -1.81
N ALA A 101 1.01 -6.96 -0.71
CA ALA A 101 -0.16 -7.26 0.10
C ALA A 101 0.10 -7.23 1.62
N PHE A 102 -0.95 -6.95 2.38
CA PHE A 102 -1.01 -7.16 3.81
C PHE A 102 -1.33 -8.64 4.10
N ASN A 103 -0.53 -9.28 4.96
CA ASN A 103 -0.87 -10.58 5.54
C ASN A 103 -1.69 -10.37 6.81
N ALA A 104 -3.01 -10.39 6.69
CA ALA A 104 -3.95 -10.07 7.75
C ALA A 104 -4.39 -11.27 8.61
N ARG A 105 -3.93 -12.48 8.28
CA ARG A 105 -4.31 -13.75 8.95
C ARG A 105 -4.08 -13.79 10.47
N ARG A 106 -3.25 -12.90 11.03
CA ARG A 106 -2.94 -12.86 12.47
C ARG A 106 -3.39 -11.55 13.16
N GLY A 107 -4.15 -10.71 12.47
CA GLY A 107 -4.52 -9.39 12.97
C GLY A 107 -3.36 -8.37 12.90
N PRO A 108 -3.62 -7.11 13.27
CA PRO A 108 -2.64 -6.04 13.21
C PRO A 108 -1.55 -6.17 14.29
N PRO A 109 -0.32 -5.65 14.05
CA PRO A 109 0.13 -5.06 12.79
C PRO A 109 0.38 -6.12 11.71
N TYR A 110 -0.07 -5.86 10.47
CA TYR A 110 0.07 -6.81 9.37
C TYR A 110 1.46 -6.75 8.75
N ARG A 111 2.04 -7.92 8.48
CA ARG A 111 3.26 -8.00 7.67
C ARG A 111 2.95 -7.59 6.23
N VAL A 112 3.89 -6.90 5.61
CA VAL A 112 3.87 -6.65 4.16
C VAL A 112 4.61 -7.78 3.47
N VAL A 113 3.99 -8.35 2.45
CA VAL A 113 4.54 -9.42 1.61
C VAL A 113 4.50 -9.02 0.14
N MET A 114 5.26 -9.73 -0.69
CA MET A 114 5.06 -9.79 -2.14
C MET A 114 4.62 -11.19 -2.57
N ILE A 115 3.77 -11.27 -3.60
CA ILE A 115 3.24 -12.50 -4.19
C ILE A 115 3.23 -12.33 -5.72
N PRO A 116 3.71 -13.30 -6.52
CA PRO A 116 3.57 -13.22 -7.96
C PRO A 116 2.10 -13.19 -8.40
N PHE A 117 1.68 -12.22 -9.22
CA PHE A 117 0.31 -12.18 -9.77
C PHE A 117 -0.05 -13.45 -10.56
N GLY A 118 0.94 -14.07 -11.21
CA GLY A 118 0.76 -15.29 -11.98
C GLY A 118 0.45 -16.52 -11.13
N ASP A 119 0.71 -16.47 -9.81
CA ASP A 119 0.48 -17.58 -8.88
C ASP A 119 0.19 -17.04 -7.47
N ILE A 120 -1.00 -16.45 -7.30
CA ILE A 120 -1.41 -15.92 -6.00
C ILE A 120 -1.76 -17.09 -5.08
N ALA A 121 -0.83 -17.43 -4.20
CA ALA A 121 -0.98 -18.47 -3.19
C ALA A 121 -0.31 -18.05 -1.87
N ILE A 122 -0.75 -18.66 -0.76
CA ILE A 122 -0.15 -18.41 0.56
C ILE A 122 1.33 -18.81 0.58
N GLU A 123 1.67 -19.89 -0.11
CA GLU A 123 2.99 -20.51 -0.16
C GLU A 123 4.00 -19.64 -0.92
N GLU A 124 3.52 -18.85 -1.89
CA GLU A 124 4.32 -17.94 -2.71
C GLU A 124 4.58 -16.59 -2.02
N ALA A 125 3.94 -16.33 -0.87
CA ALA A 125 4.09 -15.08 -0.15
C ALA A 125 5.47 -14.93 0.48
N ARG A 126 6.24 -13.95 -0.02
CA ARG A 126 7.58 -13.62 0.46
C ARG A 126 7.54 -12.37 1.35
N PRO A 127 8.14 -12.39 2.55
CA PRO A 127 8.11 -11.25 3.46
C PRO A 127 8.92 -10.06 2.91
N VAL A 128 8.35 -8.86 3.00
CA VAL A 128 8.99 -7.59 2.60
C VAL A 128 9.27 -6.72 3.82
N ALA A 129 8.27 -6.53 4.69
CA ALA A 129 8.42 -5.75 5.92
C ALA A 129 7.54 -6.29 7.04
N LYS A 130 7.92 -5.99 8.28
CA LYS A 130 7.17 -6.43 9.48
C LYS A 130 5.82 -5.72 9.67
N ASP A 131 5.68 -4.51 9.12
CA ASP A 131 4.50 -3.65 9.17
C ASP A 131 4.59 -2.56 8.09
N PHE A 132 3.50 -1.85 7.82
CA PHE A 132 3.46 -0.81 6.79
C PHE A 132 4.35 0.39 7.13
N ALA A 133 4.43 0.77 8.40
CA ALA A 133 5.34 1.85 8.84
C ALA A 133 6.81 1.53 8.52
N SER A 134 7.24 0.28 8.68
CA SER A 134 8.58 -0.18 8.33
C SER A 134 8.77 -0.29 6.82
N PHE A 135 7.73 -0.66 6.08
CA PHE A 135 7.73 -0.64 4.62
C PHE A 135 7.98 0.78 4.07
N LEU A 136 7.28 1.78 4.60
CA LEU A 136 7.44 3.18 4.16
C LEU A 136 8.82 3.77 4.46
N LYS A 137 9.58 3.24 5.42
CA LYS A 137 10.98 3.64 5.65
C LYS A 137 11.91 3.24 4.51
N ALA A 138 11.53 2.23 3.74
CA ALA A 138 12.25 1.77 2.57
C ALA A 138 11.71 2.40 1.27
N ALA A 139 10.48 2.90 1.27
CA ALA A 139 9.88 3.54 0.11
C ALA A 139 10.53 4.90 -0.17
N GLY A 140 10.56 5.27 -1.45
CA GLY A 140 11.24 6.47 -1.92
C GLY A 140 12.75 6.43 -1.76
N ARG A 141 13.39 5.25 -1.84
CA ARG A 141 14.85 5.12 -1.81
C ARG A 141 15.27 3.99 -2.74
N ALA A 142 16.27 4.23 -3.57
CA ALA A 142 16.87 3.16 -4.37
C ALA A 142 17.67 2.20 -3.46
N LYS A 143 17.79 0.93 -3.87
CA LYS A 143 18.75 0.01 -3.27
C LYS A 143 20.17 0.57 -3.51
N GLY A 144 20.96 0.65 -2.44
CA GLY A 144 22.38 1.05 -2.50
C GLY A 144 23.27 -0.03 -3.09
#